data_AF-A0A1C6DBE3-F1
#
_entry.id   AF-A0A1C6DBE3-F1
#
_cell.length_a   1.000
_cell.length_b   1.000
_cell.length_c   1.000
_cell.angle_alpha   90.00
_cell.angle_beta   90.00
_cell.angle_gamma   90.00
#
_symmetry.space_group_name_H-M   'P 1'
#
loop_
_entity.id
_entity.type
_entity.pdbx_description
1 polymer ?
#
loop_
_entity_poly.entity_id
_entity_poly.type
_entity_poly.pdbx_seq_one_letter_code
_entity_poly.pdbx_strand_id
1 'polypeptide(L)'
;MDIGYYYQILDIGIVYEKGRKRGKRWRIGERKRLKEEILFWQSLLEFISLEERGIDCSENLFRSLDNLCRKYKLPNYERILKMKIQLVNDICIFERKREDEINIYNLMNCLIKDIQTTLDASKDKEAVYHMLTVMHNLPKAMYGRNILNEHCNLISYSDALLYTQGCMDEKMKERYKEYLIK
;
A
#
# COMPACT_ATOMS: atom_id res chain seq x y z
N MET A 1 -6.85 8.32 -14.70
CA MET A 1 -7.47 8.25 -13.35
C MET A 1 -6.51 8.90 -12.37
N ASP A 2 -6.99 9.50 -11.27
CA ASP A 2 -6.10 10.12 -10.28
C ASP A 2 -5.15 9.09 -9.62
N ILE A 3 -3.86 9.42 -9.56
CA ILE A 3 -2.80 8.55 -9.02
C ILE A 3 -3.02 8.27 -7.52
N GLY A 4 -3.59 9.22 -6.78
CA GLY A 4 -3.96 9.06 -5.38
C GLY A 4 -4.88 7.86 -5.14
N TYR A 5 -5.72 7.46 -6.10
CA TYR A 5 -6.58 6.29 -5.94
C TYR A 5 -5.79 4.98 -5.86
N TYR A 6 -4.63 4.88 -6.52
CA TYR A 6 -3.76 3.72 -6.39
C TYR A 6 -3.19 3.63 -4.97
N TYR A 7 -2.71 4.75 -4.44
CA TYR A 7 -2.21 4.83 -3.06
C TYR A 7 -3.30 4.56 -2.04
N GLN A 8 -4.53 4.99 -2.30
CA GLN A 8 -5.66 4.71 -1.41
C GLN A 8 -6.04 3.23 -1.41
N ILE A 9 -6.02 2.57 -2.57
CA ILE A 9 -6.23 1.12 -2.66
C ILE A 9 -5.12 0.37 -1.91
N LEU A 10 -3.88 0.84 -2.01
CA LEU A 10 -2.75 0.30 -1.26
C LEU A 10 -2.94 0.48 0.27
N ASP A 11 -3.35 1.68 0.72
CA ASP A 11 -3.69 1.98 2.12
C ASP A 11 -4.74 1.00 2.66
N ILE A 12 -5.85 0.84 1.92
CA ILE A 12 -6.94 -0.08 2.29
C ILE A 12 -6.42 -1.51 2.48
N GLY A 13 -5.56 -1.99 1.58
CA GLY A 13 -4.94 -3.31 1.68
C GLY A 13 -4.09 -3.47 2.93
N ILE A 14 -3.14 -2.55 3.12
CA ILE A 14 -2.17 -2.60 4.21
C ILE A 14 -2.86 -2.48 5.56
N VAL A 15 -3.76 -1.50 5.73
CA VAL A 15 -4.49 -1.26 6.99
C VAL A 15 -5.33 -2.47 7.36
N TYR A 16 -6.08 -3.01 6.39
CA TYR A 16 -6.95 -4.15 6.62
C TYR A 16 -6.12 -5.40 6.95
N GLU A 17 -5.04 -5.66 6.22
CA GLU A 17 -4.18 -6.80 6.49
C GLU A 17 -3.50 -6.71 7.85
N LYS A 18 -2.91 -5.55 8.19
CA LYS A 18 -2.27 -5.31 9.49
C LYS A 18 -3.21 -5.70 10.65
N GLY A 19 -4.49 -5.35 10.55
CA GLY A 19 -5.52 -5.66 11.55
C GLY A 19 -5.97 -7.14 11.60
N ARG A 20 -5.58 -7.97 10.64
CA ARG A 20 -6.00 -9.39 10.52
C ARG A 20 -5.08 -10.38 11.21
N LYS A 21 -4.01 -9.93 11.87
CA LYS A 21 -3.05 -10.81 12.53
C LYS A 21 -3.75 -11.74 13.53
N ARG A 22 -3.72 -13.04 13.25
CA ARG A 22 -4.28 -14.07 14.15
C ARG A 22 -3.24 -15.14 14.47
N GLY A 23 -2.88 -15.23 15.75
CA GLY A 23 -1.87 -16.18 16.23
C GLY A 23 -0.48 -15.94 15.64
N LYS A 24 0.50 -16.71 16.12
CA LYS A 24 1.93 -16.55 15.77
C LYS A 24 2.33 -17.27 14.47
N ARG A 25 1.52 -18.22 13.98
CA ARG A 25 1.82 -19.06 12.81
C ARG A 25 0.91 -18.72 11.64
N TRP A 26 1.40 -18.97 10.42
CA TRP A 26 0.62 -18.84 9.21
C TRP A 26 -0.45 -19.93 9.10
N ARG A 27 -1.67 -19.54 8.76
CA ARG A 27 -2.62 -20.48 8.14
C ARG A 27 -2.27 -20.59 6.65
N ILE A 28 -2.37 -21.79 6.07
CA ILE A 28 -1.97 -22.03 4.67
C ILE A 28 -2.67 -21.06 3.71
N GLY A 29 -4.00 -20.92 3.83
CA GLY A 29 -4.78 -20.00 3.01
C GLY A 29 -4.48 -18.52 3.25
N GLU A 30 -4.17 -18.14 4.50
CA GLU A 30 -3.79 -16.77 4.88
C GLU A 30 -2.51 -16.34 4.17
N ARG A 31 -1.46 -17.16 4.26
CA ARG A 31 -0.16 -16.86 3.64
C ARG A 31 -0.28 -16.83 2.12
N LYS A 32 -0.98 -17.80 1.52
CA LYS A 32 -1.16 -17.86 0.07
C LYS A 32 -1.88 -16.62 -0.46
N ARG A 33 -2.98 -16.22 0.17
CA ARG A 33 -3.70 -14.99 -0.17
C ARG A 33 -2.80 -13.77 -0.03
N LEU A 34 -2.11 -13.63 1.10
CA LEU A 34 -1.27 -12.44 1.33
C LEU A 34 -0.17 -12.30 0.28
N LYS A 35 0.45 -13.40 -0.17
CA LYS A 35 1.41 -13.35 -1.29
C LYS A 35 0.79 -12.77 -2.55
N GLU A 36 -0.41 -13.18 -2.92
CA GLU A 36 -1.08 -12.66 -4.12
C GLU A 36 -1.52 -11.19 -3.96
N GLU A 37 -1.88 -10.79 -2.74
CA GLU A 37 -2.19 -9.40 -2.42
C GLU A 37 -0.93 -8.52 -2.41
N ILE A 38 0.21 -9.03 -1.96
CA ILE A 38 1.52 -8.36 -2.04
C ILE A 38 1.94 -8.16 -3.51
N LEU A 39 1.77 -9.18 -4.36
CA LEU A 39 2.02 -9.04 -5.81
C LEU A 39 1.12 -7.97 -6.42
N PHE A 40 -0.16 -7.93 -6.04
CA PHE A 40 -1.05 -6.87 -6.45
C PHE A 40 -0.57 -5.49 -5.99
N TRP A 41 -0.07 -5.34 -4.76
CA TRP A 41 0.50 -4.08 -4.26
C TRP A 41 1.77 -3.66 -5.01
N GLN A 42 2.61 -4.60 -5.44
CA GLN A 42 3.74 -4.31 -6.32
C GLN A 42 3.25 -3.75 -7.65
N SER A 43 2.23 -4.37 -8.26
CA SER A 43 1.62 -3.86 -9.49
C SER A 43 0.99 -2.48 -9.30
N LEU A 44 0.43 -2.15 -8.13
CA LEU A 44 -0.06 -0.79 -7.84
C LEU A 44 1.05 0.25 -7.98
N LEU A 45 2.23 -0.01 -7.38
CA LEU A 45 3.37 0.90 -7.50
C LEU A 45 3.88 1.02 -8.94
N GLU A 46 3.89 -0.08 -9.69
CA GLU A 46 4.23 -0.07 -11.12
C GLU A 46 3.23 0.76 -11.94
N PHE A 47 1.94 0.60 -11.69
CA PHE A 47 0.89 1.38 -12.35
C PHE A 47 1.02 2.88 -12.02
N ILE A 48 1.33 3.23 -10.78
CA ILE A 48 1.61 4.62 -10.39
C ILE A 48 2.74 5.19 -11.26
N SER A 49 3.87 4.48 -11.37
CA SER A 49 5.00 4.93 -12.20
C SER A 49 4.68 5.03 -13.70
N LEU A 50 3.74 4.23 -14.20
CA LEU A 50 3.27 4.30 -15.59
C LEU A 50 2.31 5.48 -15.81
N GLU A 51 1.36 5.70 -14.90
CA GLU A 51 0.42 6.84 -14.92
C GLU A 51 1.16 8.18 -14.84
N GLU A 52 2.23 8.27 -14.05
CA GLU A 52 3.09 9.47 -14.00
C GLU A 52 3.78 9.77 -15.33
N ARG A 53 3.93 8.77 -16.20
CA ARG A 53 4.46 8.91 -17.57
C ARG A 53 3.35 9.07 -18.62
N GLY A 54 2.10 9.25 -18.19
CA GLY A 54 0.94 9.43 -19.06
C GLY A 54 0.36 8.13 -19.64
N ILE A 55 0.68 6.98 -19.06
CA ILE A 55 0.14 5.68 -19.50
C ILE A 55 -1.03 5.28 -18.59
N ASP A 56 -2.25 5.32 -19.12
CA ASP A 56 -3.46 4.91 -18.41
C ASP A 56 -3.41 3.41 -18.05
N CYS A 57 -3.45 3.14 -16.75
CA CYS A 57 -3.40 1.82 -16.14
C CYS A 57 -4.72 1.45 -15.46
N SER A 58 -5.77 2.26 -15.57
CA SER A 58 -7.03 2.07 -14.86
C SER A 58 -7.69 0.72 -15.17
N GLU A 59 -7.74 0.32 -16.44
CA GLU A 59 -8.33 -0.97 -16.83
C GLU A 59 -7.52 -2.16 -16.27
N ASN A 60 -6.19 -2.05 -16.27
CA ASN A 60 -5.31 -3.08 -15.70
C ASN A 60 -5.46 -3.18 -14.18
N LEU A 61 -5.58 -2.04 -13.49
CA LEU A 61 -5.86 -1.97 -12.07
C LEU A 61 -7.16 -2.71 -11.74
N PHE A 62 -8.28 -2.31 -12.35
CA PHE A 62 -9.60 -2.85 -12.01
C PHE A 62 -9.73 -4.33 -12.39
N ARG A 63 -9.09 -4.76 -13.48
CA ARG A 63 -9.00 -6.19 -13.83
C ARG A 63 -8.24 -6.99 -12.78
N SER A 64 -7.09 -6.48 -12.33
CA SER A 64 -6.27 -7.16 -11.31
C SER A 64 -6.99 -7.23 -9.96
N LEU A 65 -7.67 -6.13 -9.57
CA LEU A 65 -8.46 -6.05 -8.35
C LEU A 65 -9.68 -7.01 -8.37
N ASP A 66 -10.39 -7.08 -9.49
CA ASP A 66 -11.53 -7.99 -9.68
C ASP A 66 -11.09 -9.46 -9.59
N ASN A 67 -9.98 -9.82 -10.25
CA ASN A 67 -9.40 -11.16 -10.16
C ASN A 67 -9.07 -11.57 -8.71
N LEU A 68 -8.47 -10.65 -7.95
CA LEU A 68 -8.13 -10.89 -6.55
C LEU A 68 -9.39 -11.06 -5.69
N CYS A 69 -10.41 -10.22 -5.88
CA CYS A 69 -11.68 -10.28 -5.15
C CYS A 69 -12.45 -11.57 -5.44
N ARG A 70 -12.56 -11.98 -6.71
CA ARG A 70 -13.22 -13.25 -7.09
C ARG A 70 -12.59 -14.46 -6.43
N LYS A 71 -11.25 -14.45 -6.29
CA LYS A 71 -10.50 -15.57 -5.72
C LYS A 71 -10.57 -15.65 -4.20
N TYR A 72 -10.56 -14.51 -3.51
CA TYR A 72 -10.36 -14.48 -2.05
C TYR A 72 -11.48 -13.86 -1.23
N LYS A 73 -12.50 -13.27 -1.87
CA LYS A 73 -13.58 -12.51 -1.21
C LYS A 73 -13.00 -11.45 -0.29
N LEU A 74 -12.72 -10.27 -0.85
CA LEU A 74 -12.07 -9.15 -0.15
C LEU A 74 -13.03 -7.96 -0.09
N PRO A 75 -13.93 -7.90 0.91
CA PRO A 75 -14.99 -6.89 0.96
C PRO A 75 -14.48 -5.44 0.92
N ASN A 76 -13.28 -5.20 1.48
CA ASN A 76 -12.61 -3.90 1.46
C ASN A 76 -12.30 -3.42 0.03
N TYR A 77 -11.94 -4.35 -0.86
CA TYR A 77 -11.68 -4.06 -2.27
C TYR A 77 -12.93 -4.15 -3.15
N GLU A 78 -13.87 -5.02 -2.82
CA GLU A 78 -15.16 -5.11 -3.54
C GLU A 78 -15.93 -3.77 -3.50
N ARG A 79 -15.78 -2.99 -2.42
CA ARG A 79 -16.32 -1.63 -2.34
C ARG A 79 -15.72 -0.70 -3.40
N ILE A 80 -14.42 -0.80 -3.66
CA ILE A 80 -13.73 -0.01 -4.69
C ILE A 80 -14.18 -0.43 -6.09
N LEU A 81 -14.35 -1.73 -6.35
CA LEU A 81 -14.85 -2.23 -7.63
C LEU A 81 -16.21 -1.61 -8.01
N LYS A 82 -17.10 -1.43 -7.03
CA LYS A 82 -18.41 -0.79 -7.25
C LYS A 82 -18.31 0.69 -7.63
N MET A 83 -17.18 1.34 -7.35
CA MET A 83 -16.92 2.74 -7.65
C MET A 83 -16.13 2.94 -8.96
N LYS A 84 -15.83 1.87 -9.73
CA LYS A 84 -14.98 1.94 -10.94
C LYS A 84 -15.31 3.12 -11.86
N ILE A 85 -16.57 3.24 -12.29
CA ILE A 85 -16.99 4.28 -13.25
C ILE A 85 -16.77 5.67 -12.67
N GLN A 86 -17.05 5.88 -11.39
CA GLN A 86 -16.82 7.16 -10.72
C GLN A 86 -15.33 7.48 -10.70
N LEU A 87 -14.49 6.54 -10.24
CA LEU A 87 -13.06 6.80 -10.04
C LEU A 87 -12.29 7.01 -11.34
N VAL A 88 -12.63 6.27 -12.40
CA VAL A 88 -11.99 6.42 -13.72
C VAL A 88 -12.26 7.80 -14.32
N ASN A 89 -13.46 8.34 -14.10
CA ASN A 89 -13.90 9.62 -14.66
C ASN A 89 -13.69 10.81 -13.71
N ASP A 90 -13.22 10.57 -12.48
CA ASP A 90 -13.01 11.64 -11.51
C ASP A 90 -11.77 12.46 -11.85
N ILE A 91 -11.85 13.76 -11.59
CA ILE A 91 -10.77 14.70 -11.76
C ILE A 91 -10.41 15.20 -10.36
N CYS A 92 -9.38 14.60 -9.79
CA CYS A 92 -8.73 15.10 -8.59
C CYS A 92 -7.39 15.71 -8.98
N ILE A 93 -7.06 16.85 -8.36
CA ILE A 93 -5.76 17.52 -8.54
C ILE A 93 -5.15 17.58 -7.14
N PHE A 94 -4.36 16.57 -6.82
CA PHE A 94 -3.52 16.57 -5.63
C PHE A 94 -2.09 16.92 -6.00
N GLU A 95 -1.63 18.09 -5.60
CA GLU A 95 -0.26 18.54 -5.84
C GLU A 95 0.70 17.89 -4.85
N ARG A 96 1.55 17.00 -5.36
CA ARG A 96 2.53 16.23 -4.57
C ARG A 96 3.86 16.97 -4.51
N LYS A 97 4.52 16.99 -3.34
CA LYS A 97 5.87 17.55 -3.19
C LYS A 97 6.91 16.48 -3.55
N ARG A 98 7.60 16.66 -4.68
CA ARG A 98 8.46 15.65 -5.33
C ARG A 98 9.51 14.98 -4.43
N GLU A 99 10.20 15.72 -3.56
CA GLU A 99 11.35 15.19 -2.81
C GLU A 99 10.93 14.25 -1.66
N ASP A 100 9.89 14.58 -0.90
CA ASP A 100 9.40 13.70 0.17
C ASP A 100 8.66 12.48 -0.39
N GLU A 101 7.98 12.68 -1.53
CA GLU A 101 7.28 11.64 -2.26
C GLU A 101 8.20 10.51 -2.72
N ILE A 102 9.36 10.83 -3.31
CA ILE A 102 10.25 9.79 -3.85
C ILE A 102 10.78 8.90 -2.72
N ASN A 103 11.05 9.47 -1.54
CA ASN A 103 11.49 8.72 -0.37
C ASN A 103 10.39 7.79 0.15
N ILE A 104 9.15 8.29 0.28
CA ILE A 104 8.01 7.48 0.71
C ILE A 104 7.72 6.36 -0.30
N TYR A 105 7.72 6.67 -1.60
CA TYR A 105 7.52 5.68 -2.66
C TYR A 105 8.58 4.58 -2.64
N ASN A 106 9.86 4.95 -2.58
CA ASN A 106 10.95 3.99 -2.54
C ASN A 106 10.92 3.13 -1.27
N LEU A 107 10.61 3.73 -0.12
CA LEU A 107 10.46 3.01 1.13
C LEU A 107 9.34 1.97 1.07
N MET A 108 8.16 2.34 0.53
CA MET A 108 7.07 1.39 0.31
C MET A 108 7.50 0.24 -0.62
N ASN A 109 8.18 0.55 -1.72
CA ASN A 109 8.65 -0.46 -2.65
C ASN A 109 9.63 -1.45 -1.99
N CYS A 110 10.58 -0.95 -1.19
CA CYS A 110 11.52 -1.77 -0.43
C CYS A 110 10.80 -2.66 0.60
N LEU A 111 9.90 -2.09 1.39
CA LEU A 111 9.15 -2.83 2.41
C LEU A 111 8.27 -3.92 1.80
N ILE A 112 7.59 -3.65 0.68
CA ILE A 112 6.77 -4.66 -0.01
C ILE A 112 7.64 -5.82 -0.54
N LYS A 113 8.82 -5.52 -1.12
CA LYS A 113 9.78 -6.55 -1.56
C LYS A 113 10.33 -7.37 -0.40
N ASP A 114 10.59 -6.74 0.74
CA ASP A 114 11.07 -7.42 1.95
C ASP A 114 10.00 -8.30 2.59
N ILE A 115 8.73 -7.86 2.57
CA ILE A 115 7.59 -8.69 2.95
C ILE A 115 7.50 -9.93 2.05
N GLN A 116 7.59 -9.75 0.72
CA GLN A 116 7.57 -10.87 -0.21
C GLN A 116 8.69 -11.87 0.07
N THR A 117 9.93 -11.37 0.21
CA THR A 117 11.10 -12.20 0.56
C THR A 117 10.90 -12.96 1.86
N THR A 118 10.34 -12.30 2.88
CA THR A 118 10.05 -12.90 4.18
C THR A 118 8.95 -13.95 4.08
N LEU A 119 7.92 -13.73 3.27
CA LEU A 119 6.85 -14.71 3.02
C LEU A 119 7.34 -15.96 2.29
N ASP A 120 8.37 -15.83 1.45
CA ASP A 120 8.97 -16.91 0.67
C ASP A 120 10.00 -17.71 1.47
N ALA A 121 10.99 -17.03 2.06
CA ALA A 121 12.17 -17.64 2.67
C ALA A 121 11.93 -18.09 4.12
N SER A 122 11.80 -17.14 5.05
CA SER A 122 11.72 -17.43 6.50
C SER A 122 10.32 -17.79 6.96
N LYS A 123 9.29 -17.29 6.24
CA LYS A 123 7.88 -17.38 6.61
C LYS A 123 7.63 -16.79 8.00
N ASP A 124 8.43 -15.80 8.40
CA ASP A 124 8.27 -15.13 9.69
C ASP A 124 7.04 -14.23 9.67
N LYS A 125 5.99 -14.67 10.36
CA LYS A 125 4.73 -13.93 10.46
C LYS A 125 4.89 -12.64 11.24
N GLU A 126 5.65 -12.65 12.32
CA GLU A 126 5.83 -11.48 13.16
C GLU A 126 6.54 -10.38 12.38
N ALA A 127 7.63 -10.73 11.68
CA ALA A 127 8.36 -9.80 10.83
C ALA A 127 7.49 -9.20 9.70
N VAL A 128 6.66 -10.02 9.04
CA VAL A 128 5.74 -9.51 8.00
C VAL A 128 4.77 -8.48 8.57
N TYR A 129 4.12 -8.79 9.69
CA TYR A 129 3.15 -7.86 10.28
C TYR A 129 3.80 -6.64 10.91
N HIS A 130 5.05 -6.73 11.35
CA HIS A 130 5.85 -5.59 11.77
C HIS A 130 6.13 -4.65 10.58
N MET A 131 6.56 -5.18 9.43
CA MET A 131 6.73 -4.39 8.21
C MET A 131 5.42 -3.76 7.72
N LEU A 132 4.28 -4.46 7.79
CA LEU A 132 2.97 -3.87 7.51
C LEU A 132 2.62 -2.71 8.48
N THR A 133 3.05 -2.81 9.74
CA THR A 133 2.87 -1.75 10.73
C THR A 133 3.72 -0.54 10.40
N VAL A 134 4.97 -0.75 10.01
CA VAL A 134 5.89 0.30 9.53
C VAL A 134 5.32 1.02 8.31
N MET A 135 4.70 0.32 7.36
CA MET A 135 4.10 0.95 6.16
C MET A 135 2.78 1.68 6.41
N HIS A 136 2.17 1.57 7.58
CA HIS A 136 0.75 1.89 7.81
C HIS A 136 0.29 3.25 7.26
N ASN A 137 1.08 4.30 7.46
CA ASN A 137 0.71 5.67 7.10
C ASN A 137 1.33 6.14 5.78
N LEU A 138 2.25 5.36 5.20
CA LEU A 138 2.98 5.78 4.00
C LEU A 138 2.05 6.02 2.80
N PRO A 139 1.15 5.08 2.41
CA PRO A 139 0.25 5.36 1.29
C PRO A 139 -0.79 6.44 1.64
N LYS A 140 -1.16 6.57 2.91
CA LYS A 140 -2.10 7.58 3.38
C LYS A 140 -1.62 9.01 3.15
N ALA A 141 -0.32 9.24 3.27
CA ALA A 141 0.27 10.54 2.98
C ALA A 141 0.19 10.91 1.48
N MET A 142 0.00 9.91 0.61
CA MET A 142 0.15 10.05 -0.85
C MET A 142 -1.15 10.29 -1.62
N TYR A 143 -2.32 9.97 -1.06
CA TYR A 143 -3.56 9.98 -1.84
C TYR A 143 -4.37 11.27 -1.83
N GLY A 144 -4.05 12.24 -0.97
CA GLY A 144 -4.64 13.60 -0.98
C GLY A 144 -6.13 13.73 -0.65
N ARG A 145 -6.93 12.70 -0.90
CA ARG A 145 -8.36 12.61 -0.61
C ARG A 145 -8.71 11.16 -0.31
N ASN A 146 -9.61 10.93 0.64
CA ASN A 146 -10.13 9.61 0.92
C ASN A 146 -11.53 9.44 0.31
N ILE A 147 -11.64 8.72 -0.82
CA ILE A 147 -12.92 8.48 -1.53
C ILE A 147 -13.97 7.70 -0.74
N LEU A 148 -13.57 7.03 0.35
CA LEU A 148 -14.48 6.23 1.19
C LEU A 148 -14.92 6.99 2.45
N ASN A 149 -14.24 8.09 2.79
CA ASN A 149 -14.53 8.93 3.93
C ASN A 149 -13.93 10.33 3.73
N GLU A 150 -14.73 11.26 3.21
CA GLU A 150 -14.28 12.62 2.89
C GLU A 150 -13.86 13.44 4.13
N HIS A 151 -14.24 13.00 5.34
CA HIS A 151 -13.86 13.62 6.61
C HIS A 151 -12.59 13.01 7.22
N CYS A 152 -11.88 12.14 6.50
CA CYS A 152 -10.64 11.55 7.00
C CYS A 152 -9.53 12.60 7.05
N ASN A 153 -8.90 12.76 8.22
CA ASN A 153 -7.72 13.61 8.36
C ASN A 153 -6.60 13.09 7.47
N LEU A 154 -6.15 13.92 6.53
CA LEU A 154 -4.93 13.72 5.77
C LEU A 154 -3.73 13.76 6.73
N ILE A 155 -2.67 13.05 6.37
CA ILE A 155 -1.42 13.03 7.13
C ILE A 155 -0.33 13.70 6.29
N SER A 156 0.52 14.49 6.94
CA SER A 156 1.69 15.06 6.26
C SER A 156 2.73 13.98 5.96
N TYR A 157 3.61 14.23 4.98
CA TYR A 157 4.74 13.33 4.71
C TYR A 157 5.64 13.18 5.94
N SER A 158 5.87 14.28 6.67
CA SER A 158 6.69 14.27 7.89
C SER A 158 6.09 13.36 8.96
N ASP A 159 4.80 13.53 9.26
CA ASP A 159 4.12 12.71 10.28
C ASP A 159 4.09 11.23 9.88
N ALA A 160 3.92 10.93 8.59
CA ALA A 160 3.96 9.56 8.08
C ALA A 160 5.35 8.93 8.27
N LEU A 161 6.43 9.66 7.96
CA LEU A 161 7.80 9.18 8.14
C LEU A 161 8.19 9.08 9.63
N LEU A 162 7.79 10.03 10.48
CA LEU A 162 8.00 9.97 11.94
C LEU A 162 7.32 8.75 12.55
N TYR A 163 6.06 8.50 12.19
CA TYR A 163 5.35 7.28 12.62
C TYR A 163 6.09 6.02 12.15
N THR A 164 6.53 6.02 10.89
CA THR A 164 7.25 4.90 10.27
C THR A 164 8.55 4.59 11.03
N GLN A 165 9.36 5.61 11.32
CA GLN A 165 10.58 5.51 12.14
C GLN A 165 10.29 5.00 13.55
N GLY A 166 9.24 5.51 14.19
CA GLY A 166 8.84 5.09 15.54
C GLY A 166 8.40 3.63 15.62
N CYS A 167 7.96 3.05 14.51
CA CYS A 167 7.61 1.63 14.42
C CYS A 167 8.81 0.73 14.12
N MET A 168 9.93 1.24 13.63
CA MET A 168 11.09 0.44 13.22
C MET A 168 11.96 0.03 14.43
N ASP A 169 12.50 -1.19 14.40
CA ASP A 169 13.64 -1.54 15.26
C ASP A 169 14.95 -0.96 14.71
N GLU A 170 16.03 -1.02 15.49
CA GLU A 170 17.33 -0.44 15.10
C GLU A 170 17.90 -1.07 13.82
N LYS A 171 17.63 -2.34 13.54
CA LYS A 171 18.10 -3.00 12.31
C LYS A 171 17.36 -2.45 11.10
N MET A 172 16.05 -2.25 11.21
CA MET A 172 15.22 -1.64 10.16
C MET A 172 15.62 -0.18 9.94
N LYS A 173 15.85 0.60 11.00
CA LYS A 173 16.30 2.00 10.88
C LYS A 173 17.61 2.09 10.10
N GLU A 174 18.59 1.26 10.44
CA GLU A 174 19.87 1.22 9.71
C GLU A 174 19.66 0.80 8.24
N ARG A 175 18.82 -0.22 8.00
CA ARG A 175 18.55 -0.73 6.66
C ARG A 175 17.87 0.29 5.75
N TYR A 176 16.95 1.08 6.29
CA TYR A 176 16.13 2.02 5.50
C TYR A 176 16.55 3.49 5.66
N LYS A 177 17.69 3.76 6.33
CA LYS A 177 18.12 5.12 6.72
C LYS A 177 18.11 6.16 5.62
N GLU A 178 18.34 5.74 4.36
CA GLU A 178 18.37 6.64 3.21
C GLU A 178 17.01 7.26 2.85
N TYR A 179 15.91 6.64 3.29
CA TYR A 179 14.54 7.11 3.04
C TYR A 179 13.89 7.85 4.22
N LEU A 180 14.61 7.93 5.34
CA LEU A 180 14.08 8.40 6.62
C LEU A 180 14.43 9.89 6.83
N ILE A 181 13.62 10.59 7.62
CA ILE A 181 13.91 11.98 8.04
C ILE A 181 15.23 12.00 8.80
N LYS A 182 16.10 12.95 8.47
CA LYS A 182 17.37 13.19 9.15
C LYS A 182 17.19 13.95 10.46
#